data_AF-A0AAU9EMF8-F1
#
_entry.id   AF-A0AAU9EMF8-F1
#
_cell.length_a   1.000
_cell.length_b   1.000
_cell.length_c   1.000
_cell.angle_alpha   90.00
_cell.angle_beta   90.00
_cell.angle_gamma   90.00
#
_symmetry.space_group_name_H-M   'P 1'
#
loop_
_entity.id
_entity.type
_entity.pdbx_description
1 polymer ?
#
loop_
_entity_poly.entity_id
_entity_poly.type
_entity_poly.pdbx_seq_one_letter_code
_entity_poly.pdbx_strand_id
1 'polypeptide(L)'
;MPLSLVSSGGFGAWVVSLVPPWISPNQISLFRLACAVAMGVVGLSGDYLGWAIILGLFASFSDLLDGAVARRRGQVTKLGAFLDPLGDKVLAVSASLVLLYHGVLSAWALAAILAVEAHALVIPLLHMLRQNRRQAPLWPAPKVKPSRLGKYKTFGLASGLGFQLIAAWAGWHWLMVGAKAVMWISILVGAWASASYYRDWYAGRFDEPPAAGGR
;
A
#
# COMPACT_ATOMS: atom_id res chain seq x y z
N MET A 1 19.63 -33.41 14.32
CA MET A 1 18.49 -33.00 15.18
C MET A 1 19.04 -32.77 16.59
N PRO A 2 18.62 -31.72 17.32
CA PRO A 2 17.25 -31.22 17.33
C PRO A 2 17.07 -29.83 16.69
N LEU A 3 16.11 -29.77 15.79
CA LEU A 3 15.33 -28.56 15.50
C LEU A 3 14.42 -28.35 16.72
N SER A 4 14.79 -27.44 17.61
CA SER A 4 13.93 -27.01 18.69
C SER A 4 13.54 -25.54 18.50
N LEU A 5 12.23 -25.34 18.36
CA LEU A 5 11.51 -24.15 18.79
C LEU A 5 11.57 -22.91 17.89
N VAL A 6 11.09 -23.02 16.65
CA VAL A 6 10.36 -21.89 16.05
C VAL A 6 8.89 -22.10 16.38
N SER A 7 8.35 -21.25 17.26
CA SER A 7 6.99 -21.30 17.80
C SER A 7 5.93 -21.61 16.74
N SER A 8 5.50 -22.88 16.68
CA SER A 8 4.47 -23.39 15.76
C SER A 8 3.06 -23.20 16.34
N GLY A 9 2.72 -21.98 16.78
CA GLY A 9 1.46 -21.73 17.50
C GLY A 9 0.91 -20.30 17.44
N GLY A 10 1.22 -19.53 16.40
CA GLY A 10 0.64 -18.18 16.22
C GLY A 10 -0.61 -18.21 15.35
N PHE A 11 -1.58 -17.32 15.60
CA PHE A 11 -2.78 -17.12 14.76
C PHE A 11 -2.45 -17.03 13.26
N GLY A 12 -1.38 -16.30 12.90
CA GLY A 12 -0.94 -16.20 11.51
C GLY A 12 -0.41 -17.50 10.89
N ALA A 13 0.00 -18.48 11.71
CA ALA A 13 0.41 -19.81 11.24
C ALA A 13 -0.78 -20.68 10.93
N TRP A 14 -1.78 -20.60 11.80
CA TRP A 14 -3.08 -21.21 11.58
C TRP A 14 -3.74 -20.66 10.31
N VAL A 15 -3.83 -19.34 10.13
CA VAL A 15 -4.41 -18.73 8.93
C VAL A 15 -3.69 -19.18 7.64
N VAL A 16 -2.36 -19.23 7.63
CA VAL A 16 -1.61 -19.64 6.43
C VAL A 16 -1.71 -21.15 6.17
N SER A 17 -1.92 -21.96 7.21
CA SER A 17 -2.18 -23.40 7.03
C SER A 17 -3.53 -23.70 6.38
N LEU A 18 -4.50 -22.78 6.47
CA LEU A 18 -5.79 -22.88 5.77
C LEU A 18 -5.66 -22.60 4.27
N VAL A 19 -4.63 -21.88 3.82
CA VAL A 19 -4.39 -21.61 2.41
C VAL A 19 -3.86 -22.88 1.76
N PRO A 20 -4.52 -23.42 0.73
CA PRO A 20 -4.03 -24.60 0.04
C PRO A 20 -2.66 -24.40 -0.63
N PRO A 21 -1.84 -25.45 -0.78
CA PRO A 21 -0.50 -25.34 -1.35
C PRO A 21 -0.48 -24.92 -2.82
N TRP A 22 -1.56 -25.14 -3.58
CA TRP A 22 -1.68 -24.74 -4.99
C TRP A 22 -1.93 -23.24 -5.19
N ILE A 23 -2.36 -22.51 -4.14
CA ILE A 23 -2.55 -21.07 -4.22
C ILE A 23 -1.20 -20.39 -3.98
N SER A 24 -0.68 -19.75 -5.02
CA SER A 24 0.54 -18.96 -4.95
C SER A 24 0.27 -17.55 -4.42
N PRO A 25 1.26 -16.88 -3.78
CA PRO A 25 1.14 -15.48 -3.39
C PRO A 25 0.73 -14.56 -4.55
N ASN A 26 1.26 -14.80 -5.75
CA ASN A 26 0.96 -13.98 -6.94
C ASN A 26 -0.53 -14.05 -7.33
N GLN A 27 -1.19 -15.19 -7.16
CA GLN A 27 -2.64 -15.30 -7.42
C GLN A 27 -3.44 -14.49 -6.40
N ILE A 28 -2.99 -14.44 -5.14
CA ILE A 28 -3.63 -13.63 -4.11
C ILE A 28 -3.41 -12.14 -4.41
N SER A 29 -2.22 -11.72 -4.83
CA SER A 29 -1.93 -10.35 -5.25
C SER A 29 -2.76 -9.92 -6.48
N LEU A 30 -2.96 -10.83 -7.45
CA LEU A 30 -3.82 -10.58 -8.62
C LEU A 30 -5.31 -10.49 -8.22
N PHE A 31 -5.75 -11.36 -7.30
CA PHE A 31 -7.07 -11.31 -6.72
C PHE A 31 -7.32 -9.97 -6.00
N ARG A 32 -6.36 -9.49 -5.19
CA ARG A 32 -6.40 -8.16 -4.56
C ARG A 32 -6.65 -7.07 -5.59
N LEU A 33 -5.89 -7.08 -6.68
CA LEU A 33 -6.03 -6.10 -7.76
C LEU A 33 -7.42 -6.15 -8.39
N ALA A 34 -7.93 -7.35 -8.68
CA ALA A 34 -9.27 -7.54 -9.22
C ALA A 34 -10.35 -7.01 -8.26
N CYS A 35 -10.26 -7.31 -6.96
CA CYS A 35 -11.16 -6.77 -5.95
C CYS A 35 -11.10 -5.25 -5.84
N ALA A 36 -9.90 -4.66 -5.90
CA ALA A 36 -9.71 -3.21 -5.83
C ALA A 36 -10.32 -2.48 -7.03
N VAL A 37 -10.21 -3.04 -8.24
CA VAL A 37 -10.86 -2.50 -9.44
C VAL A 37 -12.37 -2.71 -9.36
N ALA A 38 -12.83 -3.91 -9.00
CA ALA A 38 -14.25 -4.23 -8.87
C ALA A 38 -14.93 -3.33 -7.82
N MET A 39 -14.27 -3.05 -6.70
CA MET A 39 -14.73 -2.11 -5.69
C MET A 39 -15.01 -0.72 -6.31
N GLY A 40 -14.08 -0.21 -7.12
CA GLY A 40 -14.25 1.07 -7.80
C GLY A 40 -15.44 1.06 -8.75
N VAL A 41 -15.54 0.04 -9.61
CA VAL A 41 -16.64 -0.10 -10.56
C VAL A 41 -17.99 -0.19 -9.84
N VAL A 42 -18.11 -1.09 -8.86
CA VAL A 42 -19.36 -1.32 -8.11
C VAL A 42 -19.74 -0.08 -7.28
N GLY A 43 -18.77 0.57 -6.64
CA GLY A 43 -19.03 1.74 -5.79
C GLY A 43 -19.44 2.98 -6.59
N LEU A 44 -18.99 3.10 -7.84
CA LEU A 44 -19.36 4.18 -8.76
C LEU A 44 -20.72 3.95 -9.44
N SER A 45 -21.28 2.73 -9.36
CA SER A 45 -22.62 2.41 -9.90
C SER A 45 -23.78 2.91 -9.03
N GLY A 46 -23.52 3.60 -7.90
CA GLY A 46 -24.54 4.20 -7.03
C GLY A 46 -25.01 3.28 -5.91
N ASP A 47 -25.93 2.36 -6.20
CA ASP A 47 -26.71 1.65 -5.18
C ASP A 47 -25.97 0.51 -4.45
N TYR A 48 -24.70 0.28 -4.80
CA TYR A 48 -23.94 -0.89 -4.36
C TYR A 48 -22.76 -0.54 -3.44
N LEU A 49 -22.83 0.58 -2.71
CA LEU A 49 -21.76 0.99 -1.79
C LEU A 49 -21.40 -0.09 -0.76
N GLY A 50 -22.39 -0.83 -0.24
CA GLY A 50 -22.15 -1.96 0.67
C GLY A 50 -21.31 -3.07 0.03
N TRP A 51 -21.56 -3.40 -1.24
CA TRP A 51 -20.76 -4.38 -1.99
C TRP A 51 -19.36 -3.86 -2.28
N ALA A 52 -19.21 -2.57 -2.58
CA ALA A 52 -17.90 -1.95 -2.74
C ALA A 52 -17.07 -2.06 -1.45
N ILE A 53 -17.69 -1.85 -0.27
CA ILE A 53 -17.02 -2.03 1.03
C ILE A 53 -16.56 -3.48 1.21
N ILE A 54 -17.42 -4.46 0.92
CA ILE A 54 -17.07 -5.88 1.01
C ILE A 54 -15.87 -6.21 0.11
N LEU A 55 -15.88 -5.73 -1.14
CA LEU A 55 -14.76 -5.91 -2.08
C LEU A 55 -13.47 -5.24 -1.57
N GLY A 56 -13.57 -4.05 -0.99
CA GLY A 56 -12.45 -3.35 -0.36
C GLY A 56 -11.87 -4.13 0.81
N LEU A 57 -12.71 -4.72 1.66
CA LEU A 57 -12.28 -5.57 2.77
C LEU A 57 -11.56 -6.83 2.29
N PHE A 58 -12.06 -7.48 1.24
CA PHE A 58 -11.37 -8.62 0.62
C PHE A 58 -10.02 -8.22 0.02
N ALA A 59 -9.94 -7.05 -0.63
CA ALA A 59 -8.68 -6.52 -1.16
C ALA A 59 -7.67 -6.24 -0.04
N SER A 60 -8.09 -5.60 1.06
CA SER A 60 -7.18 -5.34 2.20
C SER A 60 -6.77 -6.62 2.94
N PHE A 61 -7.67 -7.59 3.08
CA PHE A 61 -7.34 -8.85 3.75
C PHE A 61 -6.38 -9.71 2.92
N SER A 62 -6.53 -9.71 1.60
CA SER A 62 -5.66 -10.47 0.69
C SER A 62 -4.21 -9.99 0.69
N ASP A 63 -3.94 -8.70 0.95
CA ASP A 63 -2.58 -8.15 1.16
C ASP A 63 -1.88 -8.71 2.40
N LEU A 64 -2.62 -8.86 3.50
CA LEU A 64 -2.06 -9.47 4.71
C LEU A 64 -1.76 -10.95 4.47
N LEU A 65 -2.61 -11.61 3.67
CA LEU A 65 -2.51 -13.03 3.37
C LEU A 65 -1.36 -13.33 2.40
N ASP A 66 -1.24 -12.61 1.28
CA ASP A 66 -0.20 -12.89 0.28
C ASP A 66 1.21 -12.71 0.85
N GLY A 67 1.43 -11.65 1.63
CA GLY A 67 2.69 -11.40 2.31
C GLY A 67 3.01 -12.45 3.37
N ALA A 68 2.01 -12.91 4.12
CA ALA A 68 2.20 -13.97 5.11
C ALA A 68 2.51 -15.32 4.45
N VAL A 69 1.81 -15.67 3.37
CA VAL A 69 2.04 -16.90 2.60
C VAL A 69 3.41 -16.86 1.93
N ALA A 70 3.79 -15.75 1.28
CA ALA A 70 5.09 -15.60 0.60
C ALA A 70 6.26 -15.79 1.58
N ARG A 71 6.21 -15.15 2.75
CA ARG A 71 7.26 -15.25 3.78
C ARG A 71 7.38 -16.65 4.36
N ARG A 72 6.24 -17.32 4.62
CA ARG A 72 6.24 -18.67 5.23
C ARG A 72 6.60 -19.78 4.25
N ARG A 73 6.24 -19.63 2.98
CA ARG A 73 6.56 -20.62 1.93
C ARG A 73 7.89 -20.34 1.21
N GLY A 74 8.57 -19.24 1.53
CA GLY A 74 9.79 -18.82 0.84
C GLY A 74 9.57 -18.44 -0.63
N GLN A 75 8.33 -18.10 -1.02
CA GLN A 75 7.91 -17.84 -2.40
C GLN A 75 7.86 -16.33 -2.70
N VAL A 76 8.92 -15.59 -2.36
CA VAL A 76 9.01 -14.16 -2.68
C VAL A 76 9.42 -14.02 -4.14
N THR A 77 8.52 -13.49 -4.99
CA THR A 77 8.76 -13.34 -6.44
C THR A 77 8.92 -11.87 -6.83
N LYS A 78 9.63 -11.60 -7.93
CA LYS A 78 9.75 -10.25 -8.51
C LYS A 78 8.40 -9.67 -8.93
N LEU A 79 7.52 -10.53 -9.44
CA LEU A 79 6.16 -10.14 -9.85
C LEU A 79 5.32 -9.74 -8.63
N GLY A 80 5.30 -10.54 -7.57
CA GLY A 80 4.58 -10.21 -6.33
C GLY A 80 5.07 -8.89 -5.74
N ALA A 81 6.39 -8.71 -5.64
CA ALA A 81 6.98 -7.45 -5.15
C ALA A 81 6.61 -6.21 -5.99
N PHE A 82 6.26 -6.39 -7.27
CA PHE A 82 5.74 -5.33 -8.13
C PHE A 82 4.22 -5.13 -7.95
N LEU A 83 3.46 -6.22 -7.81
CA LEU A 83 2.00 -6.19 -7.65
C LEU A 83 1.55 -5.64 -6.29
N ASP A 84 2.37 -5.76 -5.24
CA ASP A 84 2.08 -5.23 -3.90
C ASP A 84 1.82 -3.72 -3.90
N PRO A 85 2.80 -2.86 -4.25
CA PRO A 85 2.59 -1.41 -4.27
C PRO A 85 1.60 -0.96 -5.35
N LEU A 86 1.34 -1.78 -6.37
CA LEU A 86 0.33 -1.49 -7.39
C LEU A 86 -1.09 -1.70 -6.83
N GLY A 87 -1.33 -2.83 -6.17
CA GLY A 87 -2.61 -3.17 -5.56
C GLY A 87 -3.03 -2.14 -4.50
N ASP A 88 -2.09 -1.74 -3.64
CA ASP A 88 -2.32 -0.70 -2.62
C ASP A 88 -2.81 0.62 -3.23
N LYS A 89 -2.15 1.06 -4.30
CA LYS A 89 -2.49 2.31 -4.98
C LYS A 89 -3.84 2.23 -5.67
N VAL A 90 -4.11 1.13 -6.36
CA VAL A 90 -5.40 0.93 -7.03
C VAL A 90 -6.53 0.92 -5.99
N LEU A 91 -6.34 0.24 -4.86
CA LEU A 91 -7.33 0.22 -3.79
C LEU A 91 -7.57 1.62 -3.19
N ALA A 92 -6.51 2.36 -2.87
CA ALA A 92 -6.61 3.72 -2.33
C ALA A 92 -7.28 4.69 -3.31
N VAL A 93 -6.94 4.61 -4.59
CA VAL A 93 -7.54 5.44 -5.65
C VAL A 93 -9.01 5.07 -5.86
N SER A 94 -9.34 3.78 -5.97
CA SER A 94 -10.72 3.31 -6.06
C SER A 94 -11.58 3.81 -4.89
N ALA A 95 -11.10 3.65 -3.65
CA ALA A 95 -11.79 4.14 -2.46
C ALA A 95 -12.01 5.66 -2.49
N SER A 96 -10.98 6.41 -2.89
CA SER A 96 -11.05 7.87 -2.98
C SER A 96 -12.05 8.35 -4.06
N LEU A 97 -12.07 7.68 -5.21
CA LEU A 97 -13.01 7.98 -6.30
C LEU A 97 -14.46 7.67 -5.90
N VAL A 98 -14.69 6.53 -5.24
CA VAL A 98 -16.03 6.19 -4.72
C VAL A 98 -16.49 7.24 -3.71
N LEU A 99 -15.63 7.63 -2.76
CA LEU A 99 -15.98 8.68 -1.78
C LEU A 99 -16.23 10.05 -2.43
N LEU A 100 -15.51 10.39 -3.50
CA LEU A 100 -15.75 11.62 -4.27
C LEU A 100 -17.11 11.56 -4.97
N TYR A 101 -17.44 10.44 -5.61
CA TYR A 101 -18.70 10.23 -6.31
C TYR A 101 -19.91 10.36 -5.37
N HIS A 102 -19.80 9.81 -4.15
CA HIS A 102 -20.84 9.91 -3.11
C HIS A 102 -20.84 11.26 -2.37
N GLY A 103 -20.05 12.25 -2.81
CA GLY A 103 -20.01 13.59 -2.21
C GLY A 103 -19.40 13.66 -0.80
N VAL A 104 -18.79 12.58 -0.32
CA VAL A 104 -18.19 12.48 1.01
C VAL A 104 -16.83 13.17 1.05
N LEU A 105 -16.08 13.07 -0.05
CA LEU A 105 -14.73 13.56 -0.23
C LEU A 105 -14.71 14.68 -1.29
N SER A 106 -13.97 15.76 -1.05
CA SER A 106 -13.88 16.88 -2.00
C SER A 106 -12.80 16.63 -3.07
N ALA A 107 -12.95 17.26 -4.24
CA ALA A 107 -11.95 17.15 -5.31
C ALA A 107 -10.54 17.58 -4.85
N TRP A 108 -10.45 18.58 -3.97
CA TRP A 108 -9.18 19.03 -3.38
C TRP A 108 -8.55 17.97 -2.46
N ALA A 109 -9.36 17.25 -1.68
CA ALA A 109 -8.86 16.14 -0.87
C ALA A 109 -8.35 14.99 -1.75
N LEU A 110 -9.04 14.67 -2.85
CA LEU A 110 -8.56 13.70 -3.83
C LEU A 110 -7.21 14.13 -4.42
N ALA A 111 -7.10 15.38 -4.86
CA ALA A 111 -5.85 15.93 -5.39
C ALA A 111 -4.70 15.83 -4.38
N ALA A 112 -4.96 16.12 -3.10
CA ALA A 112 -3.98 15.99 -2.03
C ALA A 112 -3.53 14.53 -1.81
N ILE A 113 -4.47 13.58 -1.81
CA ILE A 113 -4.17 12.14 -1.72
C ILE A 113 -3.29 11.72 -2.89
N LEU A 114 -3.70 12.04 -4.13
CA LEU A 114 -2.94 11.69 -5.33
C LEU A 114 -1.54 12.30 -5.33
N ALA A 115 -1.38 13.56 -4.92
CA ALA A 115 -0.09 14.22 -4.81
C ALA A 115 0.85 13.48 -3.83
N VAL A 116 0.31 13.08 -2.67
CA VAL A 116 1.05 12.35 -1.64
C VAL A 116 1.21 10.86 -2.00
N GLU A 117 0.49 10.30 -2.97
CA GLU A 117 0.80 8.96 -3.54
C GLU A 117 1.83 9.05 -4.67
N ALA A 118 1.83 10.13 -5.44
CA ALA A 118 2.72 10.31 -6.59
C ALA A 118 4.21 10.29 -6.21
N HIS A 119 4.57 10.71 -5.00
CA HIS A 119 5.97 10.68 -4.53
C HIS A 119 6.61 9.27 -4.65
N ALA A 120 5.83 8.22 -4.44
CA ALA A 120 6.29 6.83 -4.51
C ALA A 120 6.69 6.41 -5.94
N LEU A 121 6.24 7.15 -6.96
CA LEU A 121 6.64 6.99 -8.36
C LEU A 121 7.74 7.99 -8.75
N VAL A 122 7.59 9.24 -8.29
CA VAL A 122 8.50 10.34 -8.65
C VAL A 122 9.91 10.10 -8.11
N ILE A 123 10.09 9.65 -6.87
CA ILE A 123 11.43 9.47 -6.27
C ILE A 123 12.24 8.39 -7.01
N PRO A 124 11.72 7.17 -7.25
CA PRO A 124 12.42 6.17 -8.08
C PRO A 124 12.74 6.69 -9.48
N LEU A 125 11.81 7.40 -10.12
CA LEU A 125 12.02 7.99 -11.44
C LEU A 125 13.15 9.03 -11.43
N LEU A 126 13.14 9.97 -10.49
CA LEU A 126 14.20 10.97 -10.34
C LEU A 126 15.56 10.31 -10.08
N HIS A 127 15.59 9.24 -9.29
CA HIS A 127 16.80 8.46 -9.07
C HIS A 127 17.30 7.79 -10.36
N MET A 128 16.42 7.14 -11.13
CA MET A 128 16.76 6.54 -12.43
C MET A 128 17.30 7.61 -13.41
N LEU A 129 16.67 8.78 -13.49
CA LEU A 129 17.13 9.88 -14.32
C LEU A 129 18.52 10.38 -13.90
N ARG A 130 18.78 10.48 -12.59
CA ARG A 130 20.10 10.87 -12.07
C ARG A 130 21.16 9.81 -12.38
N GLN A 131 20.85 8.52 -12.21
CA GLN A 131 21.77 7.42 -12.53
C GLN A 131 22.09 7.37 -14.03
N ASN A 132 21.07 7.52 -14.88
CA ASN A 132 21.25 7.60 -16.33
C ASN A 132 22.17 8.77 -16.72
N ARG A 133 22.00 9.95 -16.10
CA ARG A 133 22.90 11.10 -16.30
C ARG A 133 24.33 10.84 -15.81
N ARG A 134 24.51 10.01 -14.79
CA ARG A 134 25.84 9.62 -14.26
C ARG A 134 26.44 8.40 -14.97
N GLN A 135 25.76 7.83 -15.97
CA GLN A 135 26.14 6.55 -16.60
C GLN A 135 26.35 5.42 -15.57
N ALA A 136 25.64 5.49 -14.44
CA ALA A 136 25.66 4.47 -13.41
C ALA A 136 24.63 3.37 -13.74
N PRO A 137 24.87 2.12 -13.34
CA PRO A 137 23.92 1.05 -13.56
C PRO A 137 22.56 1.36 -12.91
N LEU A 138 21.48 1.29 -13.70
CA LEU A 138 20.08 1.50 -13.25
C LEU A 138 19.59 0.41 -12.29
N TRP A 139 20.29 -0.71 -12.28
CA TRP A 139 20.00 -1.87 -11.44
C TRP A 139 21.25 -2.29 -10.66
N PRO A 140 21.14 -2.69 -9.38
CA PRO A 140 19.92 -2.84 -8.59
C PRO A 140 19.28 -1.50 -8.19
N ALA A 141 17.95 -1.49 -8.08
CA ALA A 141 17.23 -0.33 -7.58
C ALA A 141 17.82 0.12 -6.22
N PRO A 142 17.90 1.44 -5.95
CA PRO A 142 18.46 1.95 -4.70
C PRO A 142 17.75 1.31 -3.51
N LYS A 143 18.53 0.85 -2.52
CA LYS A 143 17.99 0.32 -1.26
C LYS A 143 17.48 1.48 -0.41
N VAL A 144 16.32 2.01 -0.77
CA VAL A 144 15.64 3.05 0.00
C VAL A 144 15.07 2.40 1.25
N LYS A 145 15.65 2.69 2.42
CA LYS A 145 15.10 2.21 3.69
C LYS A 145 13.69 2.84 3.86
N PRO A 146 12.63 2.03 4.06
CA PRO A 146 11.30 2.55 4.25
C PRO A 146 11.23 3.31 5.59
N SER A 147 10.82 4.57 5.53
CA SER A 147 10.66 5.42 6.72
C SER A 147 9.48 4.93 7.56
N ARG A 148 9.59 5.06 8.89
CA ARG A 148 8.46 4.73 9.79
C ARG A 148 7.24 5.61 9.51
N LEU A 149 7.47 6.89 9.19
CA LEU A 149 6.42 7.84 8.84
C LEU A 149 5.65 7.44 7.58
N GLY A 150 6.34 6.90 6.57
CA GLY A 150 5.68 6.36 5.37
C GLY A 150 4.70 5.24 5.71
N LYS A 151 5.07 4.32 6.60
CA LYS A 151 4.18 3.23 7.06
C LYS A 151 2.96 3.76 7.80
N TYR A 152 3.16 4.71 8.72
CA TYR A 152 2.05 5.30 9.48
C TYR A 152 1.09 6.06 8.56
N LYS A 153 1.61 6.82 7.59
CA LYS A 153 0.81 7.45 6.54
C LYS A 153 -0.04 6.43 5.79
N THR A 154 0.57 5.36 5.27
CA THR A 154 -0.18 4.36 4.47
C THR A 154 -1.29 3.71 5.28
N PHE A 155 -0.99 3.28 6.51
CA PHE A 155 -2.00 2.67 7.39
C PHE A 155 -3.13 3.66 7.75
N GLY A 156 -2.77 4.89 8.09
CA GLY A 156 -3.75 5.92 8.43
C GLY A 156 -4.62 6.32 7.24
N LEU A 157 -4.04 6.42 6.04
CA LEU A 157 -4.79 6.74 4.83
C LEU A 157 -5.74 5.60 4.46
N ALA A 158 -5.26 4.35 4.48
CA ALA A 158 -6.10 3.18 4.18
C ALA A 158 -7.27 3.04 5.18
N SER A 159 -6.99 3.17 6.48
CA SER A 159 -8.03 3.11 7.52
C SER A 159 -8.99 4.30 7.46
N GLY A 160 -8.50 5.51 7.20
CA GLY A 160 -9.31 6.71 7.02
C GLY A 160 -10.31 6.56 5.86
N LEU A 161 -9.82 6.16 4.68
CA LEU A 161 -10.68 5.95 3.51
C LEU A 161 -11.68 4.80 3.74
N GLY A 162 -11.23 3.68 4.30
CA GLY A 162 -12.10 2.53 4.61
C GLY A 162 -13.21 2.88 5.61
N PHE A 163 -12.87 3.58 6.70
CA PHE A 163 -13.86 4.00 7.68
C PHE A 163 -14.80 5.10 7.16
N GLN A 164 -14.35 5.96 6.25
CA GLN A 164 -15.24 6.91 5.58
C GLN A 164 -16.29 6.18 4.73
N LEU A 165 -15.92 5.11 4.02
CA LEU A 165 -16.88 4.32 3.24
C LEU A 165 -17.91 3.65 4.16
N ILE A 166 -17.45 3.03 5.25
CA ILE A 166 -18.33 2.40 6.24
C ILE A 166 -19.25 3.44 6.88
N ALA A 167 -18.73 4.61 7.25
CA ALA A 167 -19.51 5.69 7.84
C ALA A 167 -20.53 6.27 6.85
N ALA A 168 -20.19 6.37 5.56
CA ALA A 168 -21.09 6.81 4.51
C ALA A 168 -22.25 5.83 4.32
N TRP A 169 -21.95 4.53 4.30
CA TRP A 169 -22.97 3.48 4.19
C TRP A 169 -23.86 3.35 5.43
N ALA A 170 -23.27 3.44 6.63
CA ALA A 170 -24.00 3.29 7.89
C ALA A 170 -24.68 4.59 8.39
N GLY A 171 -24.38 5.74 7.78
CA GLY A 171 -24.88 7.05 8.23
C GLY A 171 -24.25 7.56 9.54
N TRP A 172 -23.13 6.98 9.97
CA TRP A 172 -22.51 7.27 11.27
C TRP A 172 -21.64 8.53 11.23
N HIS A 173 -22.21 9.65 11.67
CA HIS A 173 -21.56 10.95 11.66
C HIS A 173 -20.27 11.02 12.51
N TRP A 174 -20.26 10.42 13.70
CA TRP A 174 -19.08 10.42 14.57
C TRP A 174 -17.89 9.70 13.92
N LEU A 175 -18.15 8.55 13.28
CA LEU A 175 -17.13 7.79 12.58
C LEU A 175 -16.63 8.55 11.35
N MET A 176 -17.53 9.24 10.63
CA MET A 176 -17.18 10.07 9.49
C MET A 176 -16.20 11.19 9.87
N VAL A 177 -16.47 11.90 10.97
CA VAL A 177 -15.58 12.97 11.46
C VAL A 177 -14.21 12.42 11.86
N GLY A 178 -14.19 11.33 12.63
CA GLY A 178 -12.94 10.66 13.02
C GLY A 178 -12.13 10.18 11.82
N ALA A 179 -12.78 9.54 10.84
CA ALA A 179 -12.13 9.01 9.66
C ALA A 179 -11.56 10.13 8.75
N LYS A 180 -12.29 11.25 8.58
CA LYS A 180 -11.78 12.45 7.90
C LYS A 180 -10.55 13.05 8.61
N ALA A 181 -10.57 13.10 9.95
CA ALA A 181 -9.42 13.59 10.72
C ALA A 181 -8.19 12.69 10.51
N VAL A 182 -8.36 11.37 10.60
CA VAL A 182 -7.29 10.40 10.35
C VAL A 182 -6.74 10.54 8.92
N MET A 183 -7.61 10.70 7.92
CA MET A 183 -7.20 10.94 6.53
C MET A 183 -6.33 12.19 6.41
N TRP A 184 -6.77 13.34 6.94
CA TRP A 184 -5.99 14.59 6.86
C TRP A 184 -4.66 14.52 7.61
N ILE A 185 -4.64 13.93 8.81
CA ILE A 185 -3.39 13.69 9.54
C ILE A 185 -2.44 12.83 8.70
N SER A 186 -2.96 11.79 8.04
CA SER A 186 -2.16 10.91 7.19
C SER A 186 -1.61 11.62 5.96
N ILE A 187 -2.39 12.49 5.33
CA ILE A 187 -1.93 13.35 4.23
C ILE A 187 -0.78 14.25 4.70
N LEU A 188 -0.90 14.90 5.87
CA LEU A 188 0.14 15.76 6.43
C LEU A 188 1.42 14.98 6.76
N VAL A 189 1.29 13.82 7.41
CA VAL A 189 2.44 12.92 7.70
C VAL A 189 3.08 12.45 6.39
N GLY A 190 2.29 12.14 5.36
CA GLY A 190 2.78 11.73 4.06
C GLY A 190 3.49 12.85 3.29
N ALA A 191 2.98 14.07 3.38
CA ALA A 191 3.63 15.24 2.80
C ALA A 191 5.00 15.50 3.47
N TRP A 192 5.06 15.41 4.80
CA TRP A 192 6.30 15.52 5.55
C TRP A 192 7.29 14.39 5.19
N ALA A 193 6.81 13.14 5.16
CA ALA A 193 7.63 12.00 4.76
C ALA A 193 8.19 12.20 3.35
N SER A 194 7.35 12.64 2.41
CA SER A 194 7.76 12.94 1.04
C SER A 194 8.84 14.03 1.00
N ALA A 195 8.64 15.14 1.70
CA ALA A 195 9.63 16.22 1.80
C ALA A 195 10.97 15.73 2.37
N SER A 196 10.93 14.87 3.40
CA SER A 196 12.14 14.27 3.98
C SER A 196 12.88 13.39 2.97
N TYR A 197 12.16 12.62 2.16
CA TYR A 197 12.74 11.81 1.09
C TYR A 197 13.36 12.68 -0.02
N TYR A 198 12.66 13.72 -0.47
CA TYR A 198 13.21 14.62 -1.48
C TYR A 198 14.49 15.30 -0.99
N ARG A 199 14.49 15.79 0.26
CA ARG A 199 15.69 16.35 0.89
C ARG A 199 16.85 15.35 0.91
N ASP A 200 16.58 14.10 1.31
CA ASP A 200 17.61 13.07 1.39
C ASP A 200 18.15 12.69 0.00
N TRP A 201 17.29 12.72 -1.03
CA TRP A 201 17.67 12.56 -2.42
C TRP A 201 18.52 13.73 -2.93
N TYR A 202 18.14 14.97 -2.64
CA TYR A 202 18.95 16.16 -2.98
C TYR A 202 20.32 16.13 -2.29
N ALA A 203 20.38 15.66 -1.05
CA ALA A 203 21.63 15.52 -0.30
C ALA A 203 22.54 14.35 -0.77
N GLY A 204 22.13 13.58 -1.80
CA GLY A 204 22.93 12.48 -2.33
C GLY A 204 23.01 11.25 -1.41
N ARG A 205 22.18 11.17 -0.36
CA ARG A 205 22.21 10.06 0.62
C ARG A 205 21.82 8.70 0.04
N PHE A 206 21.23 8.68 -1.16
CA PHE A 206 20.90 7.46 -1.90
C PHE A 206 21.96 7.07 -2.94
N ASP A 207 23.05 7.85 -3.05
CA ASP A 207 24.10 7.64 -4.03
C ASP A 207 25.27 6.79 -3.47
N GLU A 208 25.22 6.35 -2.21
CA GLU A 208 26.26 5.51 -1.62
C GLU A 208 26.38 4.19 -2.39
N PRO A 209 27.54 3.87 -2.99
CA PRO A 209 27.78 2.56 -3.57
C PRO A 209 27.73 1.50 -2.46
N PRO A 210 27.34 0.24 -2.77
CA PRO A 210 27.48 -0.83 -1.80
C PRO A 210 28.93 -0.84 -1.32
N ALA A 211 29.13 -0.83 0.00
CA ALA A 211 30.45 -0.86 0.60
C ALA A 211 31.32 -1.92 -0.12
N ALA A 212 32.38 -1.46 -0.76
CA ALA A 212 33.40 -2.34 -1.28
C ALA A 212 34.15 -2.92 -0.06
N GLY A 213 33.81 -4.14 0.34
CA GLY A 213 34.55 -4.92 1.35
C GLY A 213 33.60 -5.73 2.26
N GLY A 214 33.83 -7.01 2.54
CA GLY A 214 35.09 -7.74 2.52
C GLY A 214 35.00 -9.11 1.85
N ARG A 215 36.20 -9.62 1.60
CA ARG A 215 36.55 -10.94 1.06
C ARG A 215 35.86 -12.08 1.80
#